data_AF-A0A7H9DZ10-F1
#
_entry.id   AF-A0A7H9DZ10-F1
#
_cell.length_a   1.000
_cell.length_b   1.000
_cell.length_c   1.000
_cell.angle_alpha   90.00
_cell.angle_beta   90.00
_cell.angle_gamma   90.00
#
_symmetry.space_group_name_H-M   'P 1'
#
loop_
_entity.id
_entity.type
_entity.pdbx_description
1 polymer ?
#
loop_
_entity_poly.entity_id
_entity_poly.type
_entity_poly.pdbx_seq_one_letter_code
_entity_poly.pdbx_strand_id
1 'polypeptide(L)'
;MNALERSGEKYVTIKINAVVGRSRSEIVLREFAMENRIISCEILFAKETKERLRTKCFIELYEKHCEAGSLESYTTILQSSGAVHFLQDN
;
A
#
# COMPACT_ATOMS: atom_id res chain seq x y z
N MET A 1 6.34 -15.72 -16.65
CA MET A 1 7.59 -15.28 -16.01
C MET A 1 7.34 -13.90 -15.44
N ASN A 2 7.04 -13.80 -14.15
CA ASN A 2 6.74 -12.50 -13.54
C ASN A 2 8.04 -11.78 -13.16
N ALA A 3 8.01 -10.45 -13.10
CA ALA A 3 9.18 -9.62 -12.77
C ALA A 3 9.78 -9.95 -11.38
N LEU A 4 9.06 -10.71 -10.55
CA LEU A 4 9.50 -11.12 -9.24
C LEU A 4 10.01 -12.57 -9.13
N GLU A 5 10.12 -13.33 -10.20
CA GLU A 5 10.75 -14.66 -10.14
C GLU A 5 12.29 -14.51 -10.09
N ARG A 6 12.95 -15.21 -9.15
CA ARG A 6 14.44 -15.36 -9.04
C ARG A 6 15.29 -14.16 -8.60
N SER A 7 14.74 -13.10 -7.98
CA SER A 7 15.58 -11.96 -7.50
C SER A 7 15.92 -11.98 -6.00
N GLY A 8 15.85 -13.13 -5.33
CA GLY A 8 16.12 -13.23 -3.87
C GLY A 8 14.99 -12.65 -3.02
N GLU A 9 15.31 -12.24 -1.78
CA GLU A 9 14.35 -11.56 -0.89
C GLU A 9 13.94 -10.20 -1.44
N LYS A 10 12.64 -9.93 -1.45
CA LYS A 10 12.09 -8.72 -2.07
C LYS A 10 11.20 -7.99 -1.11
N TYR A 11 11.39 -6.68 -1.05
CA TYR A 11 10.55 -5.78 -0.28
C TYR A 11 9.77 -4.92 -1.26
N VAL A 12 8.56 -4.52 -0.88
CA VAL A 12 7.69 -3.70 -1.72
C VAL A 12 7.34 -2.43 -0.98
N THR A 13 7.46 -1.32 -1.72
CA THR A 13 6.97 -0.01 -1.32
C THR A 13 5.73 0.31 -2.13
N ILE A 14 4.64 0.66 -1.45
CA ILE A 14 3.37 1.08 -2.06
C ILE A 14 3.20 2.57 -1.79
N LYS A 15 3.17 3.38 -2.85
CA LYS A 15 2.85 4.80 -2.76
C LYS A 15 1.42 5.04 -3.22
N ILE A 16 0.62 5.69 -2.38
CA ILE A 16 -0.76 6.08 -2.67
C ILE A 16 -0.82 7.60 -2.63
N ASN A 17 -1.28 8.23 -3.72
CA ASN A 17 -1.65 9.64 -3.75
C ASN A 17 -3.15 9.72 -3.98
N ALA A 18 -3.89 10.43 -3.14
CA ALA A 18 -5.34 10.51 -3.25
C ALA A 18 -5.90 11.84 -2.73
N VAL A 19 -7.09 12.19 -3.21
CA VAL A 19 -7.88 13.30 -2.68
C VAL A 19 -8.52 12.88 -1.36
N VAL A 20 -8.53 13.76 -0.38
CA VAL A 20 -9.18 13.56 0.92
C VAL A 20 -10.70 13.53 0.70
N GLY A 21 -11.33 12.44 1.13
CA GLY A 21 -12.75 12.18 0.87
C GLY A 21 -13.50 11.61 2.05
N ARG A 22 -12.86 11.52 3.23
CA ARG A 22 -13.37 10.81 4.42
C ARG A 22 -13.79 9.38 4.11
N SER A 23 -13.10 8.74 3.17
CA SER A 23 -13.35 7.34 2.87
C SER A 23 -12.88 6.48 4.04
N ARG A 24 -13.48 5.29 4.19
CA ARG A 24 -13.04 4.35 5.22
C ARG A 24 -11.57 3.94 5.03
N SER A 25 -11.08 3.86 3.79
CA SER A 25 -9.68 3.57 3.51
C SER A 25 -8.74 4.69 3.96
N GLU A 26 -9.10 5.96 3.76
CA GLU A 26 -8.33 7.10 4.26
C GLU A 26 -8.21 7.08 5.79
N ILE A 27 -9.33 6.85 6.49
CA ILE A 27 -9.36 6.79 7.96
C ILE A 27 -8.44 5.67 8.46
N VAL A 28 -8.55 4.48 7.89
CA VAL A 28 -7.69 3.33 8.25
C VAL A 28 -6.21 3.65 8.02
N LEU A 29 -5.85 4.21 6.86
CA LEU A 29 -4.46 4.57 6.57
C LEU A 29 -3.93 5.61 7.56
N ARG A 30 -4.73 6.63 7.90
CA ARG A 30 -4.34 7.65 8.87
C ARG A 30 -4.16 7.08 10.28
N GLU A 31 -5.13 6.30 10.76
CA GLU A 31 -5.08 5.71 12.11
C GLU A 31 -3.89 4.75 12.26
N PHE A 32 -3.66 3.89 11.27
CA PHE A 32 -2.53 2.96 11.30
C PHE A 32 -1.18 3.68 11.26
N ALA A 33 -1.09 4.82 10.57
CA ALA A 33 0.10 5.66 10.57
C ALA A 33 0.33 6.28 11.96
N MET A 34 -0.71 6.84 12.59
CA MET A 34 -0.60 7.49 13.90
C MET A 34 -0.28 6.50 15.02
N GLU A 35 -0.81 5.27 14.93
CA GLU A 35 -0.60 4.21 15.91
C GLU A 35 0.62 3.32 15.62
N ASN A 36 1.39 3.60 14.55
CA ASN A 36 2.50 2.76 14.08
C ASN A 36 2.13 1.27 13.94
N ARG A 37 0.93 1.00 13.42
CA ARG A 37 0.39 -0.37 13.30
C ARG A 37 0.74 -1.00 11.98
N ILE A 38 0.95 -2.31 12.02
CA ILE A 38 1.12 -3.12 10.82
C ILE A 38 -0.24 -3.34 10.16
N ILE A 39 -0.34 -3.02 8.87
CA ILE A 39 -1.49 -3.24 8.00
C ILE A 39 -1.25 -4.46 7.09
N SER A 40 -2.25 -5.32 6.94
CA SER A 40 -2.22 -6.38 5.92
C SER A 40 -2.70 -5.81 4.59
N CYS A 41 -1.89 -5.95 3.55
CA CYS A 41 -2.16 -5.44 2.21
C CYS A 41 -2.26 -6.60 1.21
N GLU A 42 -3.22 -6.47 0.29
CA GLU A 42 -3.31 -7.32 -0.91
C GLU A 42 -3.28 -6.40 -2.14
N ILE A 43 -2.30 -6.61 -3.01
CA ILE A 43 -2.22 -5.93 -4.32
C ILE A 43 -2.70 -6.91 -5.38
N LEU A 44 -3.70 -6.51 -6.14
CA LEU A 44 -4.24 -7.26 -7.29
C LEU A 44 -3.66 -6.64 -8.57
N PHE A 45 -2.78 -7.36 -9.27
CA PHE A 45 -2.09 -6.82 -10.46
C PHE A 45 -2.96 -6.87 -11.71
N ALA A 46 -3.66 -7.98 -11.93
CA ALA A 46 -4.64 -8.09 -13.00
C ALA A 46 -5.80 -8.99 -12.56
N LYS A 47 -7.02 -8.56 -12.90
CA LYS A 47 -8.24 -9.28 -12.53
C LYS A 47 -8.33 -10.63 -13.27
N GLU A 48 -7.80 -10.71 -14.48
CA GLU A 48 -7.82 -11.91 -15.32
C GLU A 48 -6.81 -12.98 -14.86
N THR A 49 -5.59 -12.56 -14.48
CA THR A 49 -4.53 -13.51 -14.09
C THR A 49 -4.65 -13.97 -12.63
N LYS A 50 -5.54 -13.34 -11.84
CA LYS A 50 -5.67 -13.54 -10.39
C LYS A 50 -4.35 -13.38 -9.62
N GLU A 51 -3.36 -12.73 -10.24
CA GLU A 51 -2.06 -12.51 -9.62
C GLU A 51 -2.22 -11.51 -8.47
N ARG A 52 -1.94 -12.01 -7.27
CA ARG A 52 -2.05 -11.25 -6.04
C ARG A 52 -0.75 -11.30 -5.25
N LEU A 53 -0.41 -10.15 -4.68
CA LEU A 53 0.66 -10.02 -3.70
C LEU A 53 0.06 -9.78 -2.33
N ARG A 54 0.32 -10.68 -1.39
CA ARG A 54 -0.02 -10.46 0.02
C ARG A 54 1.22 -10.06 0.78
N THR A 55 1.10 -8.99 1.55
CA THR A 55 2.19 -8.53 2.41
C THR A 55 1.63 -7.83 3.65
N LYS A 56 2.46 -7.76 4.68
CA LYS A 56 2.22 -6.90 5.84
C LYS A 56 3.07 -5.66 5.65
N CYS A 57 2.52 -4.49 5.88
CA CYS A 57 3.24 -3.23 5.75
C CYS A 57 3.16 -2.42 7.04
N PHE A 58 4.16 -1.60 7.30
CA PHE A 58 4.01 -0.43 8.16
C PHE A 58 3.86 0.81 7.28
N ILE A 59 3.21 1.84 7.80
CA ILE A 59 3.07 3.11 7.09
C ILE A 59 4.27 3.98 7.49
N GLU A 60 5.19 4.16 6.54
CA GLU A 60 6.39 4.98 6.72
C GLU A 60 6.04 6.48 6.70
N LEU A 61 5.09 6.86 5.85
CA LEU A 61 4.67 8.24 5.68
C LEU A 61 3.15 8.33 5.50
N TYR A 62 2.55 9.30 6.19
CA TYR A 62 1.23 9.83 5.88
C TYR A 62 1.32 11.35 5.93
N GLU A 63 1.22 11.99 4.77
CA GLU A 63 1.32 13.44 4.62
C GLU A 63 0.06 13.98 3.96
N LYS A 64 -0.57 14.98 4.60
CA LYS A 64 -1.75 15.67 4.07
C LYS A 64 -1.33 17.01 3.48
N HIS A 65 -1.76 17.30 2.26
CA HIS A 65 -1.51 18.56 1.57
C HIS A 65 -2.82 19.36 1.50
N CYS A 66 -2.79 20.57 2.08
CA CYS A 66 -3.91 21.50 2.10
C CYS A 66 -3.44 22.83 1.49
N GLU A 67 -3.91 23.15 0.28
CA GLU A 67 -3.65 24.45 -0.35
C GLU A 67 -4.98 25.22 -0.52
N ALA A 68 -4.92 26.54 -0.35
CA ALA A 68 -6.11 27.37 -0.50
C ALA A 68 -6.61 27.32 -1.96
N GLY A 69 -7.88 26.96 -2.14
CA GLY A 69 -8.52 26.88 -3.45
C GLY A 69 -8.31 25.56 -4.20
N SER A 70 -7.65 24.56 -3.59
CA SER A 70 -7.53 23.22 -4.16
C SER A 70 -8.25 22.17 -3.31
N LEU A 71 -8.46 20.98 -3.88
CA LEU A 71 -8.94 19.83 -3.13
C LEU A 71 -7.81 19.33 -2.23
N GLU A 72 -8.11 19.15 -0.94
CA GLU A 72 -7.18 18.52 -0.02
C GLU A 72 -6.76 17.14 -0.53
N SER A 73 -5.48 16.83 -0.44
CA SER A 73 -4.94 15.55 -0.89
C SER A 73 -4.02 14.96 0.18
N TYR A 74 -3.65 13.70 0.01
CA TYR A 74 -2.67 13.04 0.85
C TYR A 74 -1.77 12.11 0.04
N THR A 75 -0.54 11.99 0.51
CA THR A 75 0.43 10.99 0.08
C THR A 75 0.66 10.03 1.24
N THR A 76 0.60 8.72 0.98
CA THR A 76 1.04 7.72 1.95
C THR A 76 1.98 6.70 1.32
N ILE A 77 2.98 6.29 2.09
CA ILE A 77 3.99 5.31 1.71
C ILE A 77 3.90 4.15 2.69
N LEU A 78 3.64 2.96 2.16
CA LEU A 78 3.63 1.71 2.90
C LEU A 78 4.86 0.91 2.51
N GLN A 79 5.59 0.41 3.51
CA GLN A 79 6.73 -0.47 3.29
C GLN A 79 6.43 -1.86 3.84
N SER A 80 6.71 -2.90 3.06
CA SER A 80 6.53 -4.28 3.52
C SER A 80 7.44 -4.56 4.73
N SER A 81 6.86 -5.11 5.79
CA SER A 81 7.57 -5.49 7.03
C SER A 81 8.43 -6.75 6.88
N GLY A 82 8.45 -7.37 5.70
CA GLY A 82 9.18 -8.59 5.40
C GLY A 82 9.19 -8.88 3.90
N ALA A 83 9.92 -9.92 3.53
CA ALA A 83 9.99 -10.35 2.13
C ALA A 83 8.60 -10.74 1.60
N VAL A 84 8.30 -10.33 0.37
CA VAL A 84 7.04 -10.64 -0.29
C VAL A 84 7.15 -11.92 -1.11
N HIS A 85 6.06 -12.69 -1.11
CA HIS A 85 5.93 -13.90 -1.90
C HIS A 85 4.70 -13.81 -2.80
N PHE A 86 4.87 -14.15 -4.08
CA PHE A 86 3.73 -14.29 -4.98
C PHE A 86 2.93 -15.54 -4.63
N LEU A 87 1.61 -15.40 -4.61
CA LEU A 87 0.69 -16.51 -4.50
C LEU A 87 0.01 -16.68 -5.86
N GLN A 88 0.27 -17.80 -6.52
CA GLN A 88 -0.57 -18.29 -7.62
C GLN A 88 -1.54 -19.31 -7.04
N ASP A 89 -2.83 -19.04 -7.19
CA ASP A 89 -3.84 -20.07 -6.91
C ASP A 89 -3.79 -21.06 -8.08
N ASN A 90 -3.40 -22.30 -7.79
CA ASN A 90 -3.53 -23.44 -8.71
C ASN A 90 -4.99 -23.70 -9.06
#